data_AF-A0A1V4RNY5-F1
#
_entry.id   AF-A0A1V4RNY5-F1
#
_cell.length_a   1.000
_cell.length_b   1.000
_cell.length_c   1.000
_cell.angle_alpha   90.00
_cell.angle_beta   90.00
_cell.angle_gamma   90.00
#
_symmetry.space_group_name_H-M   'P 1'
#
loop_
_entity.id
_entity.type
_entity.pdbx_description
1 polymer ?
#
loop_
_entity_poly.entity_id
_entity_poly.type
_entity_poly.pdbx_seq_one_letter_code
_entity_poly.pdbx_strand_id
1 'polypeptide(L)'
;MPHQFPFWNTFFRHLGYRVVLSEETNHRLIRSGTEISVAEPCLPIQAYHGHVKELVDKQVDWIFIPNTINAETPFKEVNSYYCPWGQTIPFVIKNSEVFASISEKNSQSFASFPGRKKCHCTCSNENIPFIGRE
;
A
#
# COMPACT_ATOMS: atom_id res chain seq x y z
N MET A 1 1.91 3.55 6.99
CA MET A 1 1.37 2.59 7.97
C MET A 1 2.48 1.63 8.46
N PRO A 2 3.64 2.15 8.92
CA PRO A 2 4.87 1.36 9.04
C PRO A 2 4.83 0.28 10.13
N HIS A 3 4.05 0.47 11.20
CA HIS A 3 4.00 -0.47 12.33
C HIS A 3 3.50 -1.88 11.95
N GLN A 4 2.63 -2.00 10.94
CA GLN A 4 2.09 -3.29 10.52
C GLN A 4 2.95 -3.99 9.44
N PHE A 5 3.97 -3.33 8.91
CA PHE A 5 4.78 -3.89 7.82
C PHE A 5 5.46 -5.22 8.19
N PRO A 6 6.06 -5.41 9.39
CA PRO A 6 6.69 -6.69 9.74
C PRO A 6 5.73 -7.88 9.66
N PHE A 7 4.46 -7.68 10.07
CA PHE A 7 3.42 -8.69 9.98
C PHE A 7 3.13 -9.07 8.53
N TRP A 8 2.80 -8.09 7.69
CA TRP A 8 2.48 -8.33 6.28
C TRP A 8 3.65 -8.90 5.48
N ASN A 9 4.86 -8.40 5.72
CA ASN A 9 6.07 -8.91 5.09
C ASN A 9 6.27 -10.39 5.41
N THR A 10 6.13 -10.76 6.68
CA THR A 10 6.28 -12.15 7.11
C THR A 10 5.17 -13.04 6.53
N PHE A 11 3.93 -12.58 6.57
CA PHE A 11 2.77 -13.28 6.04
C PHE A 11 2.93 -13.60 4.54
N PHE A 12 3.21 -12.59 3.71
CA PHE A 12 3.34 -12.80 2.26
C PHE A 12 4.59 -13.63 1.90
N ARG A 13 5.70 -13.46 2.63
CA ARG A 13 6.89 -14.30 2.41
C ARG A 13 6.65 -15.76 2.74
N HIS A 14 5.89 -16.07 3.80
CA HIS A 14 5.51 -17.45 4.14
C HIS A 14 4.58 -18.07 3.08
N LEU A 15 3.71 -17.26 2.46
CA LEU A 15 2.88 -17.70 1.34
C LEU A 15 3.67 -17.85 0.01
N GLY A 16 4.99 -17.63 0.03
CA GLY A 16 5.85 -17.78 -1.15
C GLY A 16 5.88 -16.56 -2.07
N TYR A 17 5.33 -15.42 -1.62
CA TYR A 17 5.38 -14.19 -2.38
C TYR A 17 6.65 -13.37 -2.14
N ARG A 18 7.13 -12.70 -3.18
CA ARG A 18 8.21 -11.71 -3.05
C ARG A 18 7.65 -10.32 -2.77
N VAL A 19 8.04 -9.75 -1.63
CA VAL A 19 7.67 -8.39 -1.24
C VAL A 19 8.60 -7.36 -1.89
N VAL A 20 8.04 -6.34 -2.56
CA VAL A 20 8.80 -5.31 -3.30
C VAL A 20 8.38 -3.92 -2.89
N LEU A 21 9.18 -3.21 -2.09
CA LEU A 21 8.81 -1.89 -1.59
C LEU A 21 8.78 -0.79 -2.68
N SER A 22 7.88 0.18 -2.50
CA SER A 22 7.99 1.47 -3.19
C SER A 22 9.24 2.21 -2.69
N GLU A 23 9.72 3.18 -3.48
CA GLU A 23 10.82 4.03 -3.04
C GLU A 23 10.46 4.85 -1.80
N GLU A 24 11.46 5.42 -1.13
CA GLU A 24 11.20 6.36 -0.04
C GLU A 24 10.44 7.59 -0.56
N THR A 25 9.54 8.11 0.28
CA THR A 25 8.71 9.26 -0.07
C THR A 25 9.61 10.43 -0.44
N ASN A 26 9.46 10.94 -1.66
CA ASN A 26 10.23 12.06 -2.18
C ASN A 26 9.32 13.00 -2.98
N HIS A 27 9.83 14.21 -3.28
CA HIS A 27 9.06 15.24 -3.99
C HIS A 27 8.54 14.78 -5.36
N ARG A 28 9.30 13.95 -6.07
CA ARG A 28 8.87 13.39 -7.37
C ARG A 28 7.65 12.49 -7.19
N LEU A 29 7.70 11.59 -6.20
CA LEU A 29 6.61 10.69 -5.85
C LEU A 29 5.34 11.46 -5.47
N ILE A 30 5.48 12.45 -4.59
CA ILE A 30 4.36 13.30 -4.15
C ILE A 30 3.75 14.02 -5.36
N ARG A 31 4.58 14.70 -6.17
CA ARG A 31 4.11 15.42 -7.36
C ARG A 31 3.36 14.51 -8.31
N SER A 32 3.90 13.33 -8.57
CA SER A 32 3.24 12.34 -9.44
C SER A 32 1.91 11.89 -8.85
N GLY A 33 1.82 11.74 -7.53
CA GLY A 33 0.58 11.47 -6.82
C GLY A 33 -0.44 12.61 -6.88
N THR A 34 0.01 13.86 -6.80
CA THR A 34 -0.85 15.04 -6.96
C THR A 34 -1.42 15.12 -8.38
N GLU A 35 -0.60 14.87 -9.41
CA GLU A 35 -1.01 14.92 -10.82
C GLU A 35 -2.08 13.88 -11.20
N ILE A 36 -2.11 12.73 -10.50
CA ILE A 36 -3.10 11.65 -10.75
C ILE A 36 -4.28 11.67 -9.77
N SER A 37 -4.24 12.53 -8.75
CA SER A 37 -5.35 12.65 -7.80
C SER A 37 -6.49 13.42 -8.44
N VAL A 38 -7.70 12.84 -8.44
CA VAL A 38 -8.89 13.48 -9.02
C VAL A 38 -9.36 14.67 -8.17
N ALA A 39 -9.21 14.56 -6.85
CA ALA A 39 -9.44 15.64 -5.91
C ALA A 39 -8.10 16.24 -5.44
N GLU A 40 -8.16 17.29 -4.63
CA GLU A 40 -6.99 17.80 -3.87
C GLU A 40 -7.00 17.23 -2.44
N PRO A 41 -6.61 15.96 -2.21
CA PRO A 41 -6.58 15.41 -0.86
C PRO A 41 -5.34 15.93 -0.11
N CYS A 42 -5.28 15.64 1.18
CA CYS A 42 -4.12 16.00 2.00
C CYS A 42 -2.83 15.29 1.53
N LEU A 43 -1.68 15.89 1.85
CA LEU A 43 -0.36 15.44 1.42
C LEU A 43 -0.09 13.92 1.60
N PRO A 44 -0.45 13.27 2.73
CA PRO A 44 -0.23 11.84 2.90
C PRO A 44 -0.97 10.98 1.86
N ILE A 45 -2.15 11.42 1.43
CA ILE A 45 -2.96 10.72 0.43
C ILE A 45 -2.41 10.97 -0.97
N GLN A 46 -1.91 12.16 -1.26
CA GLN A 46 -1.20 12.43 -2.52
C GLN A 46 0.06 11.56 -2.62
N ALA A 47 0.87 11.50 -1.55
CA ALA A 47 2.04 10.62 -1.50
C ALA A 47 1.65 9.15 -1.71
N TYR A 48 0.53 8.71 -1.12
CA TYR A 48 0.02 7.35 -1.30
C TYR A 48 -0.29 7.02 -2.76
N HIS A 49 -1.00 7.91 -3.47
CA HIS A 49 -1.25 7.75 -4.91
C HIS A 49 0.04 7.63 -5.70
N GLY A 50 1.03 8.46 -5.37
CA GLY A 50 2.37 8.38 -5.96
C GLY A 50 3.00 7.00 -5.74
N HIS A 51 2.98 6.49 -4.51
CA HIS A 51 3.55 5.19 -4.17
C HIS A 51 2.89 4.07 -4.98
N VAL A 52 1.56 4.08 -5.09
CA VAL A 52 0.84 3.12 -5.92
C VAL A 52 1.25 3.24 -7.39
N LYS A 53 1.36 4.45 -7.93
CA LYS A 53 1.76 4.68 -9.32
C LYS A 53 3.17 4.16 -9.60
N GLU A 54 4.12 4.41 -8.70
CA GLU A 54 5.50 3.93 -8.83
C GLU A 54 5.56 2.39 -8.89
N LEU A 55 4.72 1.72 -8.11
CA LEU A 55 4.58 0.26 -8.15
C LEU A 55 3.93 -0.24 -9.45
N VAL A 56 2.97 0.51 -9.99
CA VAL A 56 2.37 0.23 -11.30
C VAL A 56 3.45 0.32 -12.38
N ASP A 57 4.27 1.38 -12.35
CA ASP A 57 5.35 1.61 -13.31
C ASP A 57 6.43 0.51 -13.21
N LYS A 58 6.66 -0.03 -12.00
CA LYS A 58 7.49 -1.23 -11.75
C LYS A 58 6.86 -2.55 -12.24
N GLN A 59 5.65 -2.52 -12.78
CA GLN A 59 4.93 -3.67 -13.35
C GLN A 59 4.77 -4.84 -12.35
N VAL A 60 4.43 -4.53 -11.11
CA VAL A 60 4.13 -5.58 -10.11
C VAL A 60 2.89 -6.39 -10.48
N ASP A 61 2.84 -7.65 -10.06
CA ASP A 61 1.70 -8.53 -10.34
C ASP A 61 0.48 -8.13 -9.50
N TRP A 62 0.69 -7.82 -8.21
CA TRP A 62 -0.35 -7.53 -7.23
C TRP A 62 0.07 -6.40 -6.28
N ILE A 63 -0.86 -5.48 -5.99
CA ILE A 63 -0.71 -4.44 -4.96
C ILE A 63 -1.69 -4.75 -3.83
N PHE A 64 -1.16 -4.95 -2.63
CA PHE A 64 -1.93 -5.12 -1.41
C PHE A 64 -2.11 -3.77 -0.71
N ILE A 65 -3.36 -3.38 -0.52
CA ILE A 65 -3.77 -2.16 0.17
C ILE A 65 -4.79 -2.54 1.26
N PRO A 66 -4.40 -2.55 2.54
CA PRO A 66 -5.32 -2.90 3.62
C PRO A 66 -6.34 -1.79 3.85
N ASN A 67 -7.63 -2.15 3.97
CA ASN A 67 -8.66 -1.24 4.47
C ASN A 67 -8.58 -1.19 6.01
N THR A 68 -7.92 -0.17 6.55
CA THR A 68 -7.71 -0.05 7.99
C THR A 68 -8.64 1.01 8.56
N ILE A 69 -9.59 0.59 9.41
CA ILE A 69 -10.65 1.45 9.94
C ILE A 69 -10.20 2.12 11.24
N ASN A 70 -9.66 1.34 12.17
CA ASN A 70 -9.23 1.79 13.48
C ASN A 70 -7.87 1.22 13.86
N ALA A 71 -7.28 1.78 14.91
CA ALA A 71 -6.05 1.30 15.52
C ALA A 71 -6.27 1.00 17.00
N GLU A 72 -5.40 0.15 17.55
CA GLU A 72 -5.32 0.00 19.00
C GLU A 72 -4.89 1.33 19.64
N THR A 73 -5.56 1.69 20.74
CA THR A 73 -5.31 2.92 21.48
C THR A 73 -5.23 2.59 22.97
N PRO A 74 -4.35 3.25 23.74
CA PRO A 74 -4.33 3.13 25.20
C PRO A 74 -5.60 3.71 25.85
N PHE A 75 -6.34 4.56 25.14
CA PHE A 75 -7.57 5.19 25.62
C PHE A 75 -8.80 4.36 25.20
N LYS A 76 -9.19 3.38 26.03
CA LYS A 76 -10.29 2.44 25.72
C LYS A 76 -11.66 3.10 25.57
N GLU A 77 -11.86 4.25 26.21
CA GLU A 77 -13.14 4.96 26.20
C GLU A 77 -13.36 5.83 24.95
N VAL A 78 -12.34 5.95 24.09
CA VAL A 78 -12.41 6.74 22.86
C VAL A 78 -12.02 5.86 21.69
N ASN A 79 -12.87 5.80 20.68
CA ASN A 79 -12.56 5.08 19.46
C ASN A 79 -11.42 5.77 18.69
N SER A 80 -10.41 5.00 18.30
CA SER A 80 -9.30 5.49 17.47
C SER A 80 -9.54 5.14 16.01
N TYR A 81 -10.28 6.00 15.31
CA TYR A 81 -10.53 5.85 13.87
C TYR A 81 -9.45 6.55 13.05
N TYR A 82 -9.04 5.92 11.95
CA TYR A 82 -8.23 6.57 10.92
C TYR A 82 -9.05 7.61 10.14
N CYS A 83 -8.35 8.54 9.50
CA CYS A 83 -8.96 9.54 8.62
C CYS A 83 -9.80 8.85 7.52
N PRO A 84 -11.01 9.34 7.21
CA PRO A 84 -11.87 8.77 6.16
C PRO A 84 -11.18 8.63 4.80
N TRP A 85 -10.30 9.58 4.45
CA TRP A 85 -9.48 9.48 3.23
C TRP A 85 -8.56 8.26 3.22
N GLY A 86 -7.97 7.92 4.37
CA GLY A 86 -7.13 6.74 4.51
C GLY A 86 -7.95 5.45 4.48
N GLN A 87 -9.14 5.45 5.07
CA GLN A 87 -10.04 4.29 5.05
C GLN A 87 -10.58 4.00 3.64
N THR A 88 -10.87 5.03 2.85
CA THR A 88 -11.44 4.88 1.51
C THR A 88 -10.39 4.67 0.42
N ILE A 89 -9.10 4.85 0.71
CA ILE A 89 -8.02 4.72 -0.27
C ILE A 89 -8.02 3.40 -1.07
N PRO A 90 -8.30 2.21 -0.50
CA PRO A 90 -8.32 0.98 -1.29
C PRO A 90 -9.41 1.01 -2.37
N PHE A 91 -10.54 1.64 -2.07
CA PHE A 91 -11.66 1.76 -3.00
C PHE A 91 -11.41 2.84 -4.05
N VAL A 92 -10.83 3.98 -3.66
CA VAL A 92 -10.46 5.05 -4.60
C VAL A 92 -9.45 4.54 -5.62
N ILE A 93 -8.39 3.86 -5.16
CA ILE A 93 -7.38 3.29 -6.05
C ILE A 93 -7.99 2.22 -6.97
N LYS A 94 -8.83 1.32 -6.44
CA LYS A 94 -9.44 0.24 -7.22
C LYS A 94 -10.35 0.74 -8.34
N ASN A 95 -11.07 1.85 -8.10
CA ASN A 95 -12.03 2.42 -9.06
C ASN A 95 -11.45 3.57 -9.89
N SER A 96 -10.18 3.91 -9.72
CA SER A 96 -9.53 4.94 -10.53
C SER A 96 -9.10 4.37 -11.87
N GLU A 97 -9.45 5.07 -12.95
CA GLU A 97 -9.08 4.71 -14.33
C GLU A 97 -7.56 4.63 -14.50
N VAL A 98 -6.81 5.45 -13.76
CA VAL A 98 -5.33 5.48 -13.76
C VAL A 98 -4.74 4.13 -13.37
N PHE A 99 -5.44 3.36 -12.53
CA PHE A 99 -4.98 2.06 -12.02
C PHE A 99 -5.77 0.87 -12.60
N ALA A 100 -6.56 1.09 -13.64
CA ALA A 100 -7.40 0.05 -14.26
C ALA A 100 -6.60 -1.19 -14.72
N SER A 101 -5.37 -0.99 -15.22
CA SER A 101 -4.48 -2.07 -15.65
C SER A 101 -4.08 -3.07 -14.56
N ILE A 102 -4.23 -2.69 -13.29
CA ILE A 102 -3.99 -3.55 -12.11
C ILE A 102 -5.29 -4.18 -11.61
N SER A 103 -6.42 -3.49 -11.73
CA SER A 103 -7.73 -3.98 -11.29
C SER A 103 -8.15 -5.25 -12.04
N GLU A 104 -7.81 -5.36 -13.33
CA GLU A 104 -8.04 -6.58 -14.13
C GLU A 104 -7.23 -7.78 -13.64
N LYS A 105 -5.99 -7.57 -13.18
CA LYS A 105 -5.12 -8.63 -12.64
C LYS A 105 -5.57 -9.08 -11.25
N ASN A 106 -6.06 -8.15 -10.43
CA ASN A 106 -6.51 -8.42 -9.06
C ASN A 106 -7.90 -9.11 -8.99
N SER A 107 -8.67 -9.12 -10.08
CA SER A 107 -10.02 -9.70 -10.14
C SER A 107 -10.02 -11.21 -10.46
N GLN A 108 -8.86 -11.80 -10.80
CA GLN A 108 -8.72 -13.25 -10.91
C GLN A 108 -8.48 -13.85 -9.52
N SER A 109 -9.60 -14.35 -8.96
CA SER A 109 -9.75 -15.16 -7.76
C SER A 109 -8.48 -15.79 -7.17
N PHE A 110 -8.36 -15.65 -5.84
CA PHE A 110 -7.50 -16.38 -4.89
C PHE A 110 -7.50 -17.94 -5.03
N ALA A 111 -8.23 -18.50 -6.00
CA ALA A 111 -8.68 -19.90 -6.06
C ALA A 111 -7.89 -20.80 -7.03
N SER A 112 -6.82 -20.32 -7.65
CA SER A 112 -5.86 -21.19 -8.33
C SER A 112 -4.54 -20.46 -8.46
N PHE A 113 -3.43 -21.18 -8.50
CA PHE A 113 -2.36 -21.01 -9.50
C PHE A 113 -0.99 -21.42 -8.95
N PRO A 114 -0.26 -22.31 -9.68
CA PRO A 114 1.06 -22.78 -9.30
C PRO A 114 2.13 -21.79 -9.77
N GLY A 115 2.89 -21.19 -8.84
CA GLY A 115 4.11 -20.45 -9.16
C GLY A 115 4.40 -19.27 -8.23
N ARG A 116 5.67 -19.12 -7.82
CA ARG A 116 6.16 -18.01 -6.97
C ARG A 116 5.94 -16.66 -7.68
N LYS A 117 5.09 -15.78 -7.14
CA LYS A 117 4.89 -14.41 -7.67
C LYS A 117 5.14 -13.33 -6.63
N LYS A 118 5.21 -12.07 -7.04
CA LYS A 118 5.58 -10.93 -6.16
C LYS A 118 4.32 -10.23 -5.63
N CYS A 119 4.16 -10.09 -4.32
CA CYS A 119 3.06 -9.33 -3.69
C CYS A 119 3.63 -8.21 -2.84
N HIS A 120 3.09 -7.00 -2.92
CA HIS A 120 3.63 -5.86 -2.19
C HIS A 120 2.61 -5.15 -1.30
N CYS A 121 3.06 -4.74 -0.10
CA CYS A 121 2.36 -3.94 0.89
C CYS A 121 2.88 -2.50 0.90
N THR A 122 2.04 -1.54 0.51
CA THR A 122 2.39 -0.11 0.46
C THR A 122 2.74 0.42 1.86
N CYS A 123 4.03 0.67 2.11
CA CYS A 123 4.46 1.42 3.29
C CYS A 123 5.52 2.44 2.93
N SER A 124 5.19 3.71 3.15
CA SER A 124 6.15 4.81 3.26
C SER A 124 7.17 4.46 4.35
N ASN A 125 8.40 4.21 3.92
CA ASN A 125 9.52 3.89 4.78
C ASN A 125 9.95 5.16 5.53
N GLU A 126 9.50 5.33 6.76
CA GLU A 126 10.13 6.25 7.70
C GLU A 126 10.66 5.42 8.87
N ASN A 127 11.97 5.18 8.82
CA ASN A 127 12.86 4.73 9.90
C ASN A 127 12.46 3.49 10.71
N ILE A 128 13.09 2.37 10.37
CA ILE A 128 13.48 1.36 11.36
C ILE A 128 15.01 1.20 11.29
N PRO A 129 15.79 1.86 12.16
CA PRO A 129 17.09 1.32 12.51
C PRO A 129 16.81 0.08 13.39
N PHE A 130 17.41 -1.06 13.07
CA PHE A 130 17.98 -2.02 14.04
C PHE A 130 18.52 -3.27 13.32
N ILE A 131 19.85 -3.39 13.38
CA ILE A 131 20.62 -4.62 13.65
C ILE A 131 20.61 -5.74 12.59
N GLY A 132 21.74 -5.83 11.88
CA GLY A 132 22.67 -6.95 12.10
C GLY A 132 22.43 -8.25 11.32
N ARG A 133 23.22 -8.39 10.25
CA ARG A 133 24.03 -9.56 9.82
C ARG A 133 23.37 -10.88 9.41
N GLU A 134 24.00 -11.39 8.34
CA GLU A 134 24.18 -12.79 7.90
C GLU A 134 22.99 -13.54 7.30
#